data_AF-A0A223B3J7-F1
#
_entry.id   AF-A0A223B3J7-F1
#
_cell.length_a   1.000
_cell.length_b   1.000
_cell.length_c   1.000
_cell.angle_alpha   90.00
_cell.angle_beta   90.00
_cell.angle_gamma   90.00
#
_symmetry.space_group_name_H-M   'P 1'
#
loop_
_entity.id
_entity.type
_entity.pdbx_description
1 polymer ?
#
loop_
_entity_poly.entity_id
_entity_poly.type
_entity_poly.pdbx_seq_one_letter_code
_entity_poly.pdbx_strand_id
1 'polypeptide(L)'
;MCKECYVDKNRITPLLNPLECLENHTQYICGSCGRCICIEHDPNRGLQRWNFPFKSLEMAKLYLRTADYSMKKSCGIYELKSEKGRTLYKIFSSNEELRSYLKKNKEKICKKMEPVFKVEEYKEYTDTQVKKLTFDEIQKYMSER
;
A
#
# COMPACT_ATOMS: atom_id res chain seq x y z
N MET A 1 10.50 7.38 -11.28
CA MET A 1 9.82 6.82 -10.09
C MET A 1 9.76 7.89 -9.02
N CYS A 2 8.57 8.18 -8.47
CA CYS A 2 8.41 9.19 -7.41
C CYS A 2 9.17 8.78 -6.14
N LYS A 3 10.01 9.68 -5.61
CA LYS A 3 10.84 9.43 -4.40
C LYS A 3 10.03 9.07 -3.15
N GLU A 4 8.82 9.61 -3.05
CA GLU A 4 7.97 9.43 -1.88
C GLU A 4 7.04 8.22 -2.01
N CYS A 5 6.32 8.06 -3.12
CA CYS A 5 5.31 7.01 -3.26
C CYS A 5 5.74 5.83 -4.14
N TYR A 6 7.02 5.80 -4.57
CA TYR A 6 7.72 4.69 -5.24
C TYR A 6 7.09 4.19 -6.55
N VAL A 7 6.33 5.03 -7.24
CA VAL A 7 5.67 4.69 -8.51
C VAL A 7 5.87 5.79 -9.55
N ASP A 8 5.76 5.43 -10.83
CA ASP A 8 5.83 6.39 -11.94
C ASP A 8 4.47 7.00 -12.32
N LYS A 9 3.38 6.26 -12.07
CA LYS A 9 2.03 6.66 -12.46
C LYS A 9 1.33 7.39 -11.31
N ASN A 10 1.25 8.71 -11.42
CA ASN A 10 0.83 9.58 -10.31
C ASN A 10 -0.70 9.61 -10.07
N ARG A 11 -1.53 9.00 -10.93
CA ARG A 11 -3.00 8.95 -10.79
C ARG A 11 -3.59 7.54 -10.81
N ILE A 12 -2.75 6.50 -10.71
CA ILE A 12 -3.17 5.10 -10.83
C ILE A 12 -4.06 4.60 -9.68
N THR A 13 -3.92 5.18 -8.48
CA THR A 13 -4.72 4.81 -7.30
C THR A 13 -5.80 5.85 -7.03
N PRO A 14 -6.97 5.45 -6.48
CA PRO A 14 -7.37 4.10 -6.06
C PRO A 14 -7.64 3.16 -7.25
N LEU A 15 -7.51 1.84 -7.07
CA LEU A 15 -7.62 0.88 -8.20
C LEU A 15 -9.05 0.44 -8.53
N LEU A 16 -9.85 0.21 -7.50
CA LEU A 16 -11.23 -0.27 -7.61
C LEU A 16 -12.15 0.87 -7.19
N ASN A 17 -13.22 1.09 -7.94
CA ASN A 17 -14.20 2.17 -7.75
C ASN A 17 -13.52 3.48 -7.29
N PRO A 18 -12.65 4.07 -8.14
CA PRO A 18 -11.80 5.17 -7.73
C PRO A 18 -12.58 6.36 -7.17
N LEU A 19 -13.71 6.71 -7.79
CA LEU A 19 -14.57 7.80 -7.34
C LEU A 19 -15.11 7.55 -5.92
N GLU A 20 -15.77 6.41 -5.71
CA GLU A 20 -16.30 6.00 -4.40
C GLU A 20 -15.23 6.01 -3.30
N CYS A 21 -14.03 5.52 -3.62
CA CYS A 21 -12.92 5.53 -2.66
C CYS A 21 -12.42 6.95 -2.37
N LEU A 22 -12.31 7.83 -3.37
CA LEU A 22 -11.86 9.20 -3.16
C LEU A 22 -12.88 10.03 -2.37
N GLU A 23 -14.17 9.79 -2.57
CA GLU A 23 -15.27 10.48 -1.88
C GLU A 23 -15.40 10.06 -0.41
N ASN A 24 -15.30 8.76 -0.13
CA ASN A 24 -15.71 8.23 1.17
C ASN A 24 -14.53 7.98 2.13
N HIS A 25 -13.33 7.75 1.60
CA HIS A 25 -12.18 7.30 2.40
C HIS A 25 -11.12 8.39 2.57
N THR A 26 -10.47 8.39 3.72
CA THR A 26 -9.25 9.17 3.97
C THR A 26 -8.14 8.71 3.01
N GLN A 27 -7.50 9.68 2.35
CA GLN A 27 -6.40 9.45 1.42
C GLN A 27 -5.09 9.96 2.00
N TYR A 28 -4.03 9.20 1.78
CA TYR A 28 -2.67 9.71 1.76
C TYR A 28 -2.45 10.40 0.42
N ILE A 29 -2.08 11.68 0.46
CA ILE A 29 -1.78 12.48 -0.72
C ILE A 29 -0.28 12.70 -0.75
N CYS A 30 0.36 12.17 -1.79
CA CYS A 30 1.80 12.28 -1.96
C CYS A 30 2.21 13.74 -2.18
N GLY A 31 3.02 14.30 -1.29
CA GLY A 31 3.48 15.68 -1.40
C GLY A 31 4.34 15.94 -2.64
N SER A 32 5.05 14.91 -3.11
CA SER A 32 5.95 15.02 -4.27
C SER A 32 5.25 14.96 -5.64
N CYS A 33 4.09 14.30 -5.76
CA CYS A 33 3.44 14.09 -7.08
C CYS A 33 1.90 14.16 -7.07
N GLY A 34 1.30 14.42 -5.91
CA GLY A 34 -0.15 14.50 -5.72
C GLY A 34 -0.88 13.16 -5.77
N ARG A 35 -0.21 12.01 -5.89
CA ARG A 35 -0.88 10.70 -5.94
C ARG A 35 -1.69 10.43 -4.67
N CYS A 36 -2.97 10.12 -4.83
CA CYS A 36 -3.85 9.68 -3.75
C CYS A 36 -3.76 8.18 -3.56
N ILE A 37 -3.59 7.73 -2.31
CA ILE A 37 -3.55 6.33 -1.92
C ILE A 37 -4.47 6.17 -0.72
N CYS A 38 -5.43 5.25 -0.80
CA CYS A 38 -6.33 4.99 0.32
C CYS A 38 -5.55 4.54 1.56
N ILE A 39 -5.77 5.25 2.67
CA ILE A 39 -5.18 4.97 3.99
C ILE A 39 -6.27 4.80 5.06
N GLU A 40 -7.54 4.73 4.65
CA GLU A 40 -8.66 4.49 5.54
C GLU A 40 -8.57 3.12 6.22
N HIS A 41 -9.00 3.08 7.48
CA HIS A 41 -9.11 1.85 8.24
C HIS A 41 -10.52 1.29 8.05
N ASP A 42 -10.61 -0.01 7.73
CA ASP A 42 -11.88 -0.73 7.79
C ASP A 42 -12.49 -0.55 9.20
N PRO A 43 -13.73 -0.08 9.32
CA PRO A 43 -14.32 0.29 10.61
C PRO A 43 -14.53 -0.91 11.54
N ASN A 44 -14.61 -2.13 10.98
CA ASN A 44 -14.89 -3.35 11.76
C ASN A 44 -13.61 -4.00 12.29
N ARG A 45 -12.53 -4.00 11.49
CA ARG A 45 -11.29 -4.75 11.76
C ARG A 45 -10.10 -3.85 12.05
N GLY A 46 -10.21 -2.54 11.81
CA GLY A 46 -9.10 -1.60 11.93
C GLY A 46 -7.96 -1.90 10.95
N LEU A 47 -8.25 -2.54 9.81
CA LEU A 47 -7.27 -2.91 8.81
C LEU A 47 -7.30 -1.95 7.63
N GLN A 48 -6.13 -1.65 7.07
CA GLN A 48 -5.97 -0.86 5.86
C GLN A 48 -5.78 -1.76 4.64
N ARG A 49 -5.89 -1.18 3.44
CA ARG A 49 -5.78 -1.95 2.18
C ARG A 49 -4.47 -2.73 2.06
N TRP A 50 -3.37 -2.19 2.57
CA TRP A 50 -2.03 -2.80 2.51
C TRP A 50 -1.90 -4.06 3.39
N ASN A 51 -2.77 -4.25 4.39
CA ASN A 51 -2.76 -5.45 5.24
C ASN A 51 -3.20 -6.71 4.49
N PHE A 52 -3.89 -6.57 3.35
CA PHE A 52 -4.37 -7.69 2.55
C PHE A 52 -3.40 -8.03 1.41
N PRO A 53 -3.35 -9.31 0.96
CA PRO A 53 -2.46 -9.70 -0.14
C PRO A 53 -2.88 -9.09 -1.49
N PHE A 54 -1.91 -9.00 -2.40
CA PHE A 54 -2.01 -8.50 -3.75
C PHE A 54 -1.68 -9.59 -4.77
N LYS A 55 -2.22 -9.46 -5.98
CA LYS A 55 -2.00 -10.42 -7.08
C LYS A 55 -0.65 -10.27 -7.76
N SER A 56 -0.03 -9.08 -7.71
CA SER A 56 1.26 -8.81 -8.33
C SER A 56 2.12 -7.89 -7.45
N LEU A 57 3.43 -7.88 -7.73
CA LEU A 57 4.39 -7.00 -7.05
C LEU A 57 4.09 -5.54 -7.33
N GLU A 58 3.74 -5.20 -8.58
CA GLU A 58 3.39 -3.85 -9.01
C GLU A 58 2.20 -3.32 -8.22
N MET A 59 1.19 -4.17 -7.99
CA MET A 59 0.03 -3.80 -7.20
C MET A 59 0.38 -3.55 -5.73
N ALA A 60 1.24 -4.39 -5.14
CA ALA A 60 1.70 -4.17 -3.78
C ALA A 60 2.52 -2.87 -3.65
N LYS A 61 3.39 -2.56 -4.63
CA LYS A 61 4.16 -1.30 -4.65
C LYS A 61 3.27 -0.06 -4.60
N LEU A 62 2.08 -0.09 -5.21
CA LEU A 62 1.15 1.03 -5.17
C LEU A 62 0.71 1.41 -3.75
N TYR A 63 0.74 0.48 -2.80
CA TYR A 63 0.29 0.66 -1.42
C TYR A 63 1.43 0.62 -0.39
N LEU A 64 2.68 0.39 -0.80
CA LEU A 64 3.80 0.29 0.14
C LEU A 64 3.98 1.58 0.96
N ARG A 65 3.81 2.75 0.32
CA ARG A 65 3.97 4.02 1.01
C ARG A 65 2.98 4.24 2.15
N THR A 66 1.72 3.79 2.02
CA THR A 66 0.77 3.91 3.13
C THR A 66 1.06 2.94 4.25
N ALA A 67 1.64 1.77 3.95
CA ALA A 67 2.16 0.88 5.00
C ALA A 67 3.33 1.52 5.75
N ASP A 68 4.30 2.07 5.02
CA ASP A 68 5.45 2.76 5.59
C ASP A 68 5.03 3.89 6.53
N TYR A 69 4.09 4.73 6.06
CA TYR A 69 3.58 5.86 6.81
C TYR A 69 2.79 5.45 8.06
N SER A 70 1.94 4.43 7.96
CA SER A 70 1.17 3.92 9.10
C SER A 70 2.06 3.31 10.17
N MET A 71 3.12 2.58 9.76
CA MET A 71 4.02 1.88 10.67
C MET A 71 5.21 2.73 11.13
N LYS A 72 5.40 3.91 10.52
CA LYS A 72 6.58 4.79 10.70
C LYS A 72 7.90 4.06 10.54
N LYS A 73 7.95 3.12 9.59
CA LYS A 73 9.06 2.20 9.34
C LYS A 73 9.13 1.83 7.87
N SER A 74 10.31 1.47 7.40
CA SER A 74 10.45 0.91 6.04
C SER A 74 9.93 -0.53 6.01
N CYS A 75 8.73 -0.70 5.49
CA CYS A 75 8.06 -1.98 5.31
C CYS A 75 8.58 -2.69 4.06
N GLY A 76 8.34 -4.00 3.97
CA GLY A 76 8.77 -4.82 2.84
C GLY A 76 7.60 -5.54 2.17
N ILE A 77 7.69 -5.71 0.86
CA ILE A 77 6.80 -6.58 0.08
C ILE A 77 7.43 -7.95 -0.01
N TYR A 78 6.71 -8.98 0.38
CA TYR A 78 7.16 -10.37 0.38
C TYR A 78 6.36 -11.18 -0.62
N GLU A 79 7.06 -12.03 -1.37
CA GLU A 79 6.45 -13.02 -2.24
C GLU A 79 6.06 -14.25 -1.42
N LEU A 80 4.79 -14.64 -1.52
CA LEU A 80 4.20 -15.81 -0.86
C LEU A 80 3.68 -16.76 -1.92
N LYS A 81 4.08 -18.03 -1.85
CA LYS A 81 3.56 -19.10 -2.69
C LYS A 81 2.63 -19.97 -1.86
N SER A 82 1.44 -20.26 -2.40
CA SER A 82 0.59 -21.30 -1.83
C SER A 82 1.07 -22.68 -2.27
N GLU A 83 0.69 -23.71 -1.53
CA GLU A 83 0.92 -25.11 -1.92
C GLU A 83 0.34 -25.44 -3.31
N LYS A 84 -0.75 -24.77 -3.71
CA LYS A 84 -1.39 -24.91 -5.03
C LYS A 84 -0.67 -24.11 -6.14
N GLY A 85 0.52 -23.59 -5.87
CA GLY A 85 1.35 -22.85 -6.84
C GLY A 85 0.96 -21.40 -7.08
N ARG A 86 -0.12 -20.89 -6.46
CA ARG A 86 -0.53 -19.48 -6.62
C ARG A 86 0.45 -18.57 -5.90
N THR A 87 0.95 -17.57 -6.61
CA THR A 87 1.82 -16.53 -6.03
C THR A 87 0.98 -15.31 -5.64
N LEU A 88 1.27 -14.76 -4.47
CA LEU A 88 0.67 -13.55 -3.92
C LEU A 88 1.77 -12.68 -3.30
N TYR A 89 1.51 -11.39 -3.20
CA TYR A 89 2.44 -10.43 -2.59
C TYR A 89 1.78 -9.79 -1.39
N LYS A 90 2.49 -9.70 -0.26
CA LYS A 90 1.96 -9.06 0.94
C LYS A 90 2.99 -8.15 1.58
N ILE A 91 2.54 -7.00 2.07
CA ILE A 91 3.37 -6.06 2.81
C ILE A 91 3.39 -6.49 4.28
N PHE A 92 4.60 -6.46 4.86
CA PHE A 92 4.87 -6.68 6.27
C PHE A 92 5.82 -5.59 6.78
N SER A 93 5.61 -5.16 8.02
CA SER A 93 6.44 -4.18 8.72
C SER A 93 7.77 -4.77 9.23
N SER A 94 7.82 -6.09 9.45
CA SER A 94 9.01 -6.79 9.93
C SER A 94 9.02 -8.28 9.55
N ASN A 95 10.20 -8.90 9.67
CA ASN A 95 10.36 -10.35 9.54
C ASN A 95 9.59 -11.13 10.63
N GLU A 96 9.38 -10.54 11.80
CA GLU A 96 8.61 -11.15 12.89
C GLU A 96 7.12 -11.21 12.55
N GLU A 97 6.59 -10.15 11.92
CA GLU A 97 5.21 -10.12 11.42
C GLU A 97 5.00 -11.18 10.33
N LEU A 98 5.95 -11.30 9.39
CA LEU A 98 5.96 -12.36 8.39
C LEU A 98 5.92 -13.75 9.06
N ARG A 99 6.82 -14.02 10.00
CA ARG A 99 6.87 -15.31 10.71
C ARG A 99 5.56 -15.61 11.43
N SER A 100 4.97 -14.61 12.09
CA SER A 100 3.68 -14.74 12.79
C SER A 100 2.54 -15.02 11.82
N TYR A 101 2.55 -14.40 10.65
CA TYR A 101 1.57 -14.65 9.59
C TYR A 101 1.70 -16.07 9.02
N LEU A 102 2.91 -16.53 8.70
CA LEU A 102 3.15 -17.89 8.18
C LEU A 102 2.73 -18.97 9.19
N LYS A 103 2.97 -18.77 10.49
CA LYS A 103 2.49 -19.68 11.56
C LYS A 103 0.96 -19.84 11.54
N LYS A 104 0.22 -18.76 11.25
CA LYS A 104 -1.24 -18.75 11.15
C LYS A 104 -1.78 -19.24 9.80
N ASN A 105 -0.95 -19.23 8.74
CA ASN A 105 -1.32 -19.59 7.37
C ASN A 105 -0.35 -20.65 6.85
N LYS A 106 -0.48 -21.88 7.36
CA LYS A 106 0.47 -22.99 7.12
C LYS A 106 0.60 -23.37 5.64
N GLU A 107 -0.41 -23.07 4.84
CA GLU A 107 -0.47 -23.33 3.40
C GLU A 107 0.34 -22.33 2.55
N LYS A 108 0.94 -21.32 3.18
CA LYS A 108 1.73 -20.27 2.53
C LYS A 108 3.20 -20.39 2.89
N ILE A 109 4.05 -20.23 1.89
CA ILE A 109 5.50 -20.32 2.01
C ILE A 109 6.13 -19.06 1.46
N CYS A 110 7.01 -18.42 2.23
CA CYS A 110 7.91 -17.38 1.74
C CYS A 110 9.30 -18.00 1.53
N LYS A 111 9.66 -18.31 0.27
CA LYS A 111 10.90 -19.05 -0.01
C LYS A 111 12.17 -18.31 0.41
N LYS A 112 12.21 -16.99 0.16
CA LYS A 112 13.40 -16.17 0.42
C LYS A 112 13.50 -15.68 1.86
N MET A 113 12.39 -15.66 2.61
CA MET A 113 12.31 -15.07 3.95
C MET A 113 12.84 -13.63 4.03
N GLU A 114 12.79 -12.92 2.90
CA GLU A 114 13.26 -11.55 2.72
C GLU A 114 12.28 -10.81 1.79
N PRO A 115 12.19 -9.48 1.88
CA PRO A 115 11.32 -8.73 0.99
C PRO A 115 11.87 -8.75 -0.45
N VAL A 116 11.00 -9.01 -1.42
CA VAL A 116 11.33 -8.85 -2.85
C VAL A 116 11.40 -7.37 -3.27
N PHE A 117 10.85 -6.47 -2.45
CA PHE A 117 11.00 -5.03 -2.60
C PHE A 117 10.83 -4.33 -1.26
N LYS A 118 11.70 -3.36 -0.97
CA LYS A 118 11.70 -2.51 0.21
C LYS A 118 12.51 -1.25 -0.12
N VAL A 119 12.18 -0.12 0.50
CA VAL A 119 13.04 1.09 0.46
C VAL A 119 14.04 1.07 1.62
N GLU A 120 15.19 1.73 1.51
CA GLU A 120 16.23 1.61 2.55
C GLU A 120 15.73 2.10 3.91
N GLU A 121 15.19 3.31 3.96
CA GLU A 121 14.76 3.98 5.18
C GLU A 121 13.39 4.65 5.04
N TYR A 122 12.70 4.77 6.19
CA TYR A 122 11.47 5.55 6.26
C TYR A 122 11.81 7.04 6.29
N LYS A 123 11.11 7.82 5.46
CA LYS A 123 11.24 9.27 5.39
C LYS A 123 9.89 9.97 5.46
N GLU A 124 9.79 10.99 6.29
CA GLU A 124 8.68 11.95 6.30
C GLU A 124 8.91 13.03 5.22
N TYR A 125 7.82 13.49 4.61
CA TYR A 125 7.85 14.57 3.62
C TYR A 125 6.88 15.66 4.06
N THR A 126 7.35 16.90 4.16
CA THR A 126 6.61 18.04 4.73
C THR A 126 5.29 18.31 4.01
N ASP A 127 5.26 18.09 2.70
CA ASP A 127 4.09 18.39 1.86
C ASP A 127 3.09 17.22 1.78
N THR A 128 3.35 16.13 2.52
CA THR A 128 2.42 15.01 2.64
C THR A 128 1.14 15.46 3.32
N GLN A 129 0.00 15.04 2.79
CA GLN A 129 -1.29 15.27 3.44
C GLN A 129 -2.02 13.96 3.69
N VAL A 130 -2.76 13.88 4.80
CA VAL A 130 -3.66 12.76 5.10
C VAL A 130 -5.02 13.33 5.45
N LYS A 131 -5.94 13.28 4.49
CA LYS A 131 -7.28 13.87 4.63
C LYS A 131 -8.30 13.24 3.68
N LYS A 132 -9.58 13.51 3.91
CA LYS A 132 -10.61 13.35 2.87
C LYS A 132 -10.48 14.48 1.85
N LEU A 133 -10.66 14.16 0.58
CA LEU A 133 -10.62 15.15 -0.49
C LEU A 133 -11.92 15.94 -0.52
N THR A 134 -11.85 17.19 -0.98
CA THR A 134 -13.05 17.96 -1.36
C THR A 134 -13.57 17.50 -2.72
N PHE A 135 -14.82 17.84 -3.02
CA PHE A 135 -15.42 17.55 -4.34
C PHE A 135 -14.54 18.05 -5.50
N ASP A 136 -14.05 19.29 -5.44
CA ASP A 136 -13.22 19.87 -6.50
C ASP A 136 -11.87 19.13 -6.65
N GLU A 137 -11.25 18.73 -5.55
CA GLU A 137 -10.01 17.93 -5.58
C GLU A 137 -10.25 16.57 -6.24
N ILE A 138 -11.39 15.94 -5.97
CA ILE A 138 -11.77 14.65 -6.57
C ILE A 138 -11.99 14.81 -8.07
N GLN A 139 -12.76 15.81 -8.50
CA GLN A 139 -12.99 16.07 -9.93
C GLN A 139 -11.69 16.33 -10.66
N LYS A 140 -10.82 17.18 -10.09
CA LYS A 140 -9.49 17.43 -10.66
C LYS A 140 -8.67 16.15 -10.76
N TYR A 141 -8.57 15.38 -9.67
CA TYR A 141 -7.79 14.14 -9.65
C TYR A 141 -8.28 13.11 -10.67
N MET A 142 -9.60 13.00 -10.85
CA MET A 142 -10.23 12.11 -11.82
C MET A 142 -10.03 12.57 -13.27
N SER A 143 -9.98 13.88 -13.52
CA SER A 143 -9.69 14.43 -14.86
C SER A 143 -8.25 14.21 -15.32
N GLU A 144 -7.30 14.11 -14.37
CA GLU A 144 -5.88 13.91 -14.63
C GLU A 144 -5.49 12.42 -14.78
N ARG A 145 -6.46 11.51 -14.59
CA ARG A 145 -6.24 10.07 -14.46
C ARG A 145 -6.17 9.32 -15.77
#